data_AF-A0A6P0IX45-F1
#
_entry.id   AF-A0A6P0IX45-F1
#
_cell.length_a   1.000
_cell.length_b   1.000
_cell.length_c   1.000
_cell.angle_alpha   90.00
_cell.angle_beta   90.00
_cell.angle_gamma   90.00
#
_symmetry.space_group_name_H-M   'P 1'
#
loop_
_entity.id
_entity.type
_entity.pdbx_description
1 polymer ?
#
loop_
_entity_poly.entity_id
_entity_poly.type
_entity_poly.pdbx_seq_one_letter_code
_entity_poly.pdbx_strand_id
1 'polypeptide(L)'
;MIRDLSQVLRRILEQTSLSSRFPELAEAQISFERPSETFSPGQTTVNLFLYDIREHLELRNNEPTIERRNGQAIIHNPPKRIACSY
;
A
#
# COMPACT_ATOMS: atom_id res chain seq x y z
N MET A 1 6.90 -4.52 -1.92
CA MET A 1 6.51 -3.38 -1.05
C MET A 1 5.14 -2.81 -1.42
N ILE A 2 4.95 -2.07 -2.53
CA ILE A 2 3.65 -1.46 -2.86
C ILE A 2 2.55 -2.52 -3.08
N ARG A 3 2.88 -3.62 -3.76
CA ARG A 3 1.98 -4.77 -3.89
C ARG A 3 1.55 -5.34 -2.53
N ASP A 4 2.49 -5.45 -1.59
CA ASP A 4 2.23 -5.98 -0.26
C ASP A 4 1.30 -5.05 0.52
N LEU A 5 1.48 -3.73 0.39
CA LEU A 5 0.55 -2.73 0.94
C LEU A 5 -0.86 -2.92 0.37
N SER A 6 -1.02 -3.04 -0.95
CA SER A 6 -2.34 -3.29 -1.55
C SER A 6 -2.97 -4.60 -1.07
N GLN A 7 -2.17 -5.65 -0.85
CA GLN A 7 -2.67 -6.90 -0.29
C GLN A 7 -3.11 -6.76 1.17
N VAL A 8 -2.39 -5.98 1.98
CA VAL A 8 -2.78 -5.68 3.36
C VAL A 8 -4.08 -4.88 3.38
N LEU A 9 -4.20 -3.85 2.56
CA LEU A 9 -5.43 -3.05 2.45
C LEU A 9 -6.63 -3.91 2.02
N ARG A 10 -6.44 -4.78 1.03
CA ARG A 10 -7.47 -5.75 0.62
C ARG A 10 -7.91 -6.60 1.81
N ARG A 11 -6.96 -7.21 2.53
CA ARG A 11 -7.27 -8.05 3.68
C ARG A 11 -8.01 -7.30 4.75
N ILE A 12 -7.66 -6.04 5.04
CA ILE A 12 -8.36 -5.20 6.03
C ILE A 12 -9.82 -5.00 5.60
N LEU A 13 -10.07 -4.68 4.32
CA LEU A 13 -11.42 -4.42 3.83
C LEU A 13 -12.28 -5.68 3.72
N GLU A 14 -11.66 -6.83 3.45
CA GLU A 14 -12.32 -8.14 3.37
C GLU A 14 -12.46 -8.84 4.75
N GLN A 15 -12.08 -8.18 5.85
CA GLN A 15 -12.19 -8.76 7.20
C GLN A 15 -13.65 -9.05 7.56
N THR A 16 -13.94 -10.32 7.88
CA THR A 16 -15.28 -10.79 8.27
C THR A 16 -15.84 -10.09 9.51
N SER A 17 -14.97 -9.60 10.41
CA SER A 17 -15.39 -8.82 11.58
C SER A 17 -16.05 -7.49 11.20
N LEU A 18 -15.79 -6.96 10.01
CA LEU A 18 -16.42 -5.75 9.49
C LEU A 18 -17.79 -6.03 8.87
N SER A 19 -18.05 -7.25 8.42
CA SER A 19 -19.26 -7.61 7.68
C SER A 19 -20.56 -7.42 8.47
N SER A 20 -20.52 -7.60 9.80
CA SER A 20 -21.70 -7.36 10.65
C SER A 20 -22.03 -5.88 10.82
N ARG A 21 -21.02 -5.01 10.69
CA ARG A 21 -21.16 -3.56 10.86
C ARG A 21 -21.35 -2.82 9.53
N PHE A 22 -20.80 -3.36 8.45
CA PHE A 22 -20.81 -2.79 7.11
C PHE A 22 -21.18 -3.88 6.08
N PRO A 23 -22.45 -4.31 6.03
CA PRO A 23 -22.88 -5.38 5.13
C PRO A 23 -22.68 -5.02 3.65
N GLU A 24 -22.88 -3.75 3.27
CA GLU A 24 -22.68 -3.31 1.88
C GLU A 24 -21.22 -3.39 1.46
N LEU A 25 -20.28 -3.18 2.38
CA LEU A 25 -18.84 -3.33 2.13
C LEU A 25 -18.48 -4.81 1.94
N ALA A 26 -19.11 -5.71 2.71
CA ALA A 26 -18.85 -7.14 2.61
C ALA A 26 -19.31 -7.73 1.26
N GLU A 27 -20.36 -7.17 0.66
CA GLU A 27 -20.86 -7.55 -0.66
C GLU A 27 -20.15 -6.81 -1.81
N ALA A 28 -19.42 -5.73 -1.52
CA ALA A 28 -18.74 -4.95 -2.54
C ALA A 28 -17.46 -5.63 -3.04
N GLN A 29 -17.20 -5.50 -4.34
CA GLN A 29 -15.92 -5.86 -4.92
C GLN A 29 -14.84 -4.84 -4.56
N ILE A 30 -13.68 -5.32 -4.11
CA ILE A 30 -12.51 -4.44 -3.90
C ILE A 30 -11.63 -4.46 -5.16
N SER A 31 -11.47 -3.30 -5.80
CA SER A 31 -10.57 -3.09 -6.94
C SER A 31 -9.40 -2.15 -6.59
N PHE A 32 -8.30 -2.24 -7.34
CA PHE A 32 -7.14 -1.34 -7.22
C PHE A 32 -6.73 -0.81 -8.59
N GLU A 33 -7.63 -0.90 -9.57
CA GLU A 33 -7.37 -0.53 -10.95
C GLU A 33 -7.43 0.99 -11.13
N ARG A 34 -6.65 1.51 -12.07
CA ARG A 34 -6.79 2.91 -12.48
C ARG A 34 -8.14 3.09 -13.18
N PRO A 35 -9.05 3.93 -12.66
CA PRO A 35 -10.29 4.22 -13.36
C PRO A 35 -9.95 4.96 -14.66
N SER A 36 -10.57 4.52 -15.74
CA SER A 36 -10.57 5.17 -17.05
C SER A 36 -12.01 5.44 -17.47
N GLU A 37 -12.20 6.08 -18.62
CA GLU A 37 -13.53 6.30 -19.21
C GLU A 37 -14.29 4.98 -19.46
N THR A 38 -13.58 3.86 -19.58
CA THR A 38 -14.16 2.52 -19.79
C THR A 38 -14.37 1.74 -18.49
N PHE A 39 -14.11 2.35 -17.32
CA PHE A 39 -14.29 1.67 -16.04
C PHE A 39 -15.79 1.55 -15.71
N SER A 40 -16.35 0.36 -15.95
CA SER A 40 -17.76 0.06 -15.73
C SER A 40 -17.91 -1.28 -14.98
N PRO A 41 -17.75 -1.29 -13.64
CA PRO A 41 -17.86 -2.51 -12.87
C PRO A 41 -19.28 -3.10 -12.95
N GLY A 42 -19.38 -4.43 -13.05
CA GLY A 42 -20.67 -5.13 -13.15
C GLY A 42 -21.44 -5.26 -11.83
N GLN A 43 -20.85 -4.84 -10.71
CA GLN A 43 -21.44 -4.85 -9.37
C GLN A 43 -20.87 -3.69 -8.54
N THR A 44 -21.47 -3.43 -7.37
CA THR A 44 -20.97 -2.44 -6.41
C THR A 44 -19.49 -2.69 -6.11
N THR A 45 -18.66 -1.68 -6.37
CA THR A 45 -17.20 -1.80 -6.31
C THR A 45 -16.61 -0.64 -5.53
N VAL A 46 -15.77 -0.94 -4.55
CA VAL A 46 -14.88 0.01 -3.90
C VAL A 46 -13.54 -0.05 -4.62
N ASN A 47 -13.21 1.01 -5.37
CA ASN A 47 -11.94 1.08 -6.09
C ASN A 47 -10.92 1.93 -5.30
N LEU A 48 -9.85 1.29 -4.83
CA LEU A 48 -8.71 1.93 -4.17
C LEU A 48 -7.63 2.22 -5.22
N PHE A 49 -7.83 3.29 -5.99
CA PHE A 49 -6.89 3.69 -7.02
C PHE A 49 -5.73 4.49 -6.44
N LEU A 50 -4.53 3.90 -6.46
CA LEU A 50 -3.30 4.59 -6.07
C LEU A 50 -2.95 5.71 -7.07
N TYR A 51 -3.36 6.94 -6.79
CA TYR A 51 -3.19 8.08 -7.69
C TYR A 51 -1.88 8.86 -7.45
N ASP A 52 -1.26 8.67 -6.29
CA ASP A 52 -0.03 9.39 -5.93
C ASP A 52 0.90 8.56 -5.03
N ILE A 53 2.20 8.63 -5.34
CA ILE A 53 3.28 7.95 -4.62
C ILE A 53 4.43 8.94 -4.46
N ARG A 54 4.73 9.31 -3.22
CA ARG A 54 5.80 10.27 -2.90
C ARG A 54 6.66 9.78 -1.75
N GLU A 55 7.90 10.23 -1.70
CA GLU A 55 8.74 10.02 -0.53
C GLU A 55 8.28 10.95 0.60
N HIS A 56 8.06 10.39 1.79
CA HIS A 56 7.69 11.16 2.98
C HIS A 56 8.96 11.76 3.59
N LEU A 57 9.32 12.95 3.14
CA LEU A 57 10.58 13.60 3.49
C LEU A 57 10.71 13.92 5.00
N GLU A 58 9.61 14.22 5.68
CA GLU A 58 9.60 14.50 7.12
C GLU A 58 9.92 13.27 7.99
N LEU A 59 9.58 12.07 7.51
CA LEU A 59 9.81 10.80 8.23
C LEU A 59 11.08 10.07 7.77
N ARG A 60 11.85 10.67 6.85
CA ARG A 60 13.03 10.06 6.26
C ARG A 60 14.17 9.99 7.27
N ASN A 61 14.74 8.80 7.44
CA ASN A 61 16.07 8.66 8.02
C ASN A 61 17.08 8.59 6.87
N ASN A 62 18.10 9.44 6.89
CA ASN A 62 19.16 9.49 5.88
C ASN A 62 20.49 8.90 6.34
N GLU A 63 20.58 8.49 7.61
CA GLU A 63 21.84 8.00 8.16
C GLU A 63 22.11 6.59 7.62
N PRO A 64 23.21 6.38 6.88
CA PRO A 64 23.60 5.06 6.43
C PRO A 64 24.16 4.24 7.58
N THR A 65 23.84 2.94 7.60
CA THR A 65 24.41 2.01 8.58
C THR A 65 25.66 1.36 7.97
N ILE A 66 26.78 1.39 8.71
CA ILE A 66 28.02 0.75 8.28
C ILE A 66 28.16 -0.60 8.99
N GLU A 67 28.09 -1.69 8.22
CA GLU A 67 28.37 -3.03 8.70
C GLU A 67 29.82 -3.41 8.36
N ARG A 68 30.64 -3.75 9.35
CA ARG A 68 32.02 -4.23 9.13
C ARG A 68 32.07 -5.74 9.30
N ARG A 69 32.51 -6.45 8.26
CA ARG A 69 32.75 -7.90 8.29
C ARG A 69 34.08 -8.23 7.61
N ASN A 70 34.90 -9.06 8.25
CA ASN A 70 36.16 -9.59 7.69
C ASN A 70 37.10 -8.51 7.10
N GLY A 71 37.22 -7.36 7.76
CA GLY A 71 38.06 -6.25 7.30
C GLY A 71 37.46 -5.41 6.15
N GLN A 72 36.26 -5.75 5.67
CA GLN A 72 35.52 -4.96 4.67
C GLN A 72 34.38 -4.18 5.36
N ALA A 73 34.12 -2.97 4.87
CA ALA A 73 32.96 -2.17 5.25
C ALA A 73 31.88 -2.24 4.17
N ILE A 74 30.66 -2.59 4.56
CA ILE A 74 29.45 -2.57 3.75
C ILE A 74 28.59 -1.40 4.23
N ILE A 75 28.19 -0.53 3.30
CA ILE A 75 27.35 0.63 3.60
C ILE A 75 25.92 0.29 3.18
N HIS A 76 25.00 0.32 4.15
CA HIS A 76 23.58 0.11 3.93
C HIS A 76 22.87 1.46 3.90
N ASN A 77 22.29 1.81 2.75
CA ASN A 77 21.41 2.98 2.67
C ASN A 77 20.09 2.67 3.40
N PRO A 78 19.53 3.64 4.15
CA PRO A 78 18.28 3.43 4.85
C PRO A 78 17.12 3.23 3.86
N PRO A 79 16.08 2.45 4.24
CA PRO A 79 14.90 2.28 3.41
C PRO A 79 14.14 3.60 3.27
N LYS A 80 13.67 3.90 2.06
CA LYS A 80 12.83 5.06 1.80
C LYS A 80 11.48 4.92 2.49
N ARG A 81 10.98 6.02 3.05
CA ARG A 81 9.62 6.11 3.58
C ARG A 81 8.71 6.61 2.48
N ILE A 82 7.81 5.75 2.00
CA ILE A 82 6.90 6.08 0.90
C ILE A 82 5.50 6.36 1.46
N ALA A 83 4.92 7.47 1.03
CA ALA A 83 3.51 7.80 1.22
C ALA A 83 2.74 7.39 -0.04
N CYS A 84 1.70 6.59 0.14
CA CYS A 84 0.80 6.12 -0.91
C CYS A 84 -0.58 6.73 -0.68
N SER A 85 -1.10 7.46 -1.67
CA SER A 85 -2.43 8.06 -1.62
C SER A 85 -3.37 7.33 -2.58
N TYR A 86 -4.46 6.80 -2.02
CA TYR A 86 -5.50 6.04 -2.72
C TYR A 86 -6.78 6.85 -2.84
#